data_AF-A0A9E5J5S0-F1
#
_entry.id   AF-A0A9E5J5S0-F1
#
_cell.length_a   1.000
_cell.length_b   1.000
_cell.length_c   1.000
_cell.angle_alpha   90.00
_cell.angle_beta   90.00
_cell.angle_gamma   90.00
#
_symmetry.space_group_name_H-M   'P 1'
#
loop_
_entity.id
_entity.type
_entity.pdbx_description
1 polymer ?
#
loop_
_entity_poly.entity_id
_entity_poly.type
_entity_poly.pdbx_seq_one_letter_code
_entity_poly.pdbx_strand_id
1 'polypeptide(L)'
;MSELQLSRGMLAQIPASVKTPAYAIHPAATGVVHLGLGAFHRAHQAMVFDQLLREGDSRWGIHGVGMTQPGLVNKLRAQDGLYSVRVAGATGVEWQVPGALWQTSVATTERQNVLNAIAAKSTRWITLTVTEKGYTPALAQLLIDGLRLRHAAALPGLTLASCDNLQGNGHKLQALMHATATTQDTALMQWMDAQ
;
A
#
# COMPACT_ATOMS: atom_id res chain seq x y z
N MET A 1 -34.89 -3.79 2.06
CA MET A 1 -33.75 -4.73 2.02
C MET A 1 -32.57 -4.02 2.66
N SER A 2 -31.94 -4.58 3.69
CA SER A 2 -30.71 -4.00 4.24
C SER A 2 -29.61 -4.03 3.19
N GLU A 3 -28.87 -2.94 3.05
CA GLU A 3 -27.74 -2.84 2.15
C GLU A 3 -26.69 -3.91 2.54
N LEU A 4 -26.38 -4.83 1.64
CA LEU A 4 -25.40 -5.89 1.91
C LEU A 4 -24.00 -5.27 1.91
N GLN A 5 -23.41 -5.18 3.09
CA GLN A 5 -22.04 -4.72 3.25
C GLN A 5 -21.07 -5.80 2.76
N LEU A 6 -20.14 -5.40 1.88
CA LEU A 6 -19.13 -6.29 1.35
C LEU A 6 -18.21 -6.78 2.48
N SER A 7 -18.02 -8.09 2.59
CA SER A 7 -17.09 -8.73 3.53
C SER A 7 -16.65 -10.07 2.96
N ARG A 8 -15.57 -10.64 3.49
CA ARG A 8 -15.03 -11.94 3.02
C ARG A 8 -16.06 -13.06 3.21
N GLY A 9 -16.81 -13.02 4.30
CA GLY A 9 -17.88 -13.99 4.57
C GLY A 9 -19.04 -13.92 3.58
N MET A 10 -19.24 -12.77 2.91
CA MET A 10 -20.33 -12.56 1.96
C MET A 10 -19.92 -12.78 0.49
N LEU A 11 -18.65 -13.09 0.20
CA LEU A 11 -18.17 -13.26 -1.18
C LEU A 11 -18.92 -14.35 -1.96
N ALA A 12 -19.37 -15.41 -1.28
CA ALA A 12 -20.15 -16.48 -1.89
C ALA A 12 -21.58 -16.06 -2.32
N GLN A 13 -22.08 -14.93 -1.81
CA GLN A 13 -23.40 -14.38 -2.14
C GLN A 13 -23.34 -13.34 -3.27
N ILE A 14 -22.14 -12.99 -3.73
CA ILE A 14 -21.95 -12.03 -4.81
C ILE A 14 -22.32 -12.70 -6.15
N PRO A 15 -23.01 -11.99 -7.07
CA PRO A 15 -23.31 -12.54 -8.39
C PRO A 15 -22.07 -13.10 -9.09
N ALA A 16 -22.20 -14.27 -9.71
CA ALA A 16 -21.10 -14.96 -10.39
C ALA A 16 -20.47 -14.16 -11.54
N SER A 17 -21.15 -13.12 -12.04
CA SER A 17 -20.63 -12.17 -13.03
C SER A 17 -19.58 -11.20 -12.46
N VAL A 18 -19.44 -11.10 -11.14
CA VAL A 18 -18.43 -10.26 -10.47
C VAL A 18 -17.21 -11.11 -10.13
N LYS A 19 -16.02 -10.65 -10.53
CA LYS A 19 -14.77 -11.34 -10.17
C LYS A 19 -14.42 -11.10 -8.71
N THR A 20 -14.39 -12.14 -7.88
CA THR A 20 -14.11 -12.07 -6.43
C THR A 20 -12.82 -12.84 -6.07
N PRO A 21 -12.11 -12.51 -4.98
CA PRO A 21 -10.87 -13.17 -4.62
C PRO A 21 -11.16 -14.54 -3.98
N ALA A 22 -10.39 -15.57 -4.35
CA ALA A 22 -10.51 -16.92 -3.79
C ALA A 22 -9.27 -17.38 -3.01
N TYR A 23 -8.23 -16.55 -2.97
CA TYR A 23 -6.98 -16.86 -2.27
C TYR A 23 -7.07 -16.59 -0.76
N ALA A 24 -6.25 -17.29 0.02
CA ALA A 24 -6.09 -17.05 1.46
C ALA A 24 -5.32 -15.75 1.72
N ILE A 25 -5.57 -15.12 2.87
CA ILE A 25 -4.85 -13.92 3.30
C ILE A 25 -3.83 -14.23 4.38
N HIS A 26 -2.75 -13.46 4.40
CA HIS A 26 -1.73 -13.54 5.45
C HIS A 26 -1.45 -12.13 6.02
N PRO A 27 -2.35 -11.56 6.85
CA PRO A 27 -2.23 -10.18 7.31
C PRO A 27 -0.90 -9.89 8.04
N ALA A 28 -0.33 -10.88 8.72
CA ALA A 28 0.96 -10.74 9.40
C ALA A 28 2.18 -10.70 8.47
N ALA A 29 2.00 -10.91 7.16
CA ALA A 29 3.08 -11.05 6.18
C ALA A 29 2.76 -10.32 4.86
N THR A 30 2.29 -9.08 4.94
CA THR A 30 2.15 -8.21 3.76
C THR A 30 3.53 -7.97 3.12
N GLY A 31 3.58 -7.94 1.79
CA GLY A 31 4.80 -7.66 1.03
C GLY A 31 4.88 -6.25 0.48
N VAL A 32 3.74 -5.53 0.48
CA VAL A 32 3.65 -4.16 -0.01
C VAL A 32 3.13 -3.25 1.09
N VAL A 33 3.82 -2.15 1.35
CA VAL A 33 3.26 -0.99 2.05
C VAL A 33 2.87 0.04 1.00
N HIS A 34 1.61 0.47 0.98
CA HIS A 34 1.15 1.52 0.05
C HIS A 34 0.79 2.81 0.80
N LEU A 35 1.46 3.91 0.49
CA LEU A 35 1.19 5.23 1.07
C LEU A 35 0.26 6.03 0.16
N GLY A 36 -0.96 6.31 0.63
CA GLY A 36 -1.98 7.01 -0.14
C GLY A 36 -3.04 6.07 -0.70
N LEU A 37 -4.14 5.89 0.02
CA LEU A 37 -5.27 5.05 -0.42
C LEU A 37 -6.20 5.81 -1.39
N GLY A 38 -5.65 6.42 -2.45
CA GLY A 38 -6.44 7.11 -3.46
C GLY A 38 -7.29 6.16 -4.31
N ALA A 39 -8.21 6.73 -5.10
CA ALA A 39 -8.97 5.97 -6.09
C ALA A 39 -8.05 5.33 -7.15
N PHE A 40 -7.00 6.04 -7.58
CA PHE A 40 -6.02 5.53 -8.54
C PHE A 40 -5.31 4.27 -8.02
N HIS A 41 -4.83 4.28 -6.78
CA HIS A 41 -4.23 3.08 -6.18
C HIS A 41 -5.16 1.88 -6.21
N ARG A 42 -6.38 2.07 -5.72
CA ARG A 42 -7.39 1.03 -5.65
C ARG A 42 -7.78 0.45 -7.01
N ALA A 43 -7.74 1.27 -8.06
CA ALA A 43 -8.07 0.86 -9.42
C ALA A 43 -6.85 0.40 -10.25
N HIS A 44 -5.63 0.58 -9.76
CA HIS A 44 -4.40 0.31 -10.52
C HIS A 44 -3.42 -0.60 -9.78
N GLN A 45 -2.60 -0.08 -8.85
CA GLN A 45 -1.56 -0.91 -8.22
C GLN A 45 -2.17 -2.05 -7.39
N ALA A 46 -3.26 -1.80 -6.66
CA ALA A 46 -3.94 -2.85 -5.91
C ALA A 46 -4.49 -3.96 -6.81
N MET A 47 -4.93 -3.64 -8.04
CA MET A 47 -5.40 -4.64 -9.01
C MET A 47 -4.24 -5.51 -9.52
N VAL A 48 -3.05 -4.94 -9.72
CA VAL A 48 -1.86 -5.69 -10.13
C VAL A 48 -1.46 -6.70 -9.03
N PHE A 49 -1.39 -6.26 -7.78
CA PHE A 49 -1.08 -7.15 -6.66
C PHE A 49 -2.17 -8.19 -6.42
N ASP A 50 -3.45 -7.84 -6.61
CA ASP A 50 -4.57 -8.79 -6.56
C ASP A 50 -4.43 -9.89 -7.62
N GLN A 51 -3.99 -9.53 -8.83
CA GLN A 51 -3.75 -10.49 -9.89
C GLN A 51 -2.61 -11.46 -9.53
N LEU A 52 -1.49 -10.96 -9.01
CA LEU A 52 -0.38 -11.81 -8.54
C LEU A 52 -0.83 -12.79 -7.44
N LEU A 53 -1.69 -12.34 -6.53
CA LEU A 53 -2.29 -13.19 -5.50
C LEU A 53 -3.20 -14.28 -6.10
N ARG A 54 -3.98 -13.95 -7.14
CA ARG A 54 -4.81 -14.93 -7.88
C ARG A 54 -3.97 -15.97 -8.61
N GLU A 55 -2.79 -15.59 -9.08
CA GLU A 55 -1.82 -16.49 -9.72
C GLU A 55 -1.06 -17.36 -8.70
N GLY A 56 -1.30 -17.16 -7.40
CA GLY A 56 -0.78 -18.00 -6.32
C GLY A 56 0.43 -17.43 -5.59
N ASP A 57 0.92 -16.23 -5.96
CA ASP A 57 2.02 -15.58 -5.25
C ASP A 57 1.52 -14.83 -4.01
N SER A 58 1.43 -15.53 -2.90
CA SER A 58 0.93 -15.03 -1.60
C SER A 58 1.76 -13.90 -0.98
N ARG A 59 2.90 -13.53 -1.58
CA ARG A 59 3.79 -12.50 -1.04
C ARG A 59 3.27 -11.07 -1.25
N TRP A 60 2.27 -10.86 -2.11
CA TRP A 60 1.89 -9.51 -2.59
C TRP A 60 0.71 -8.86 -1.86
N GLY A 61 0.35 -9.36 -0.68
CA GLY A 61 -0.63 -8.69 0.19
C GLY A 61 -0.19 -7.27 0.56
N ILE A 62 -1.16 -6.35 0.64
CA ILE A 62 -0.94 -4.92 0.83
C ILE A 62 -1.31 -4.50 2.26
N HIS A 63 -0.40 -3.77 2.91
CA HIS A 63 -0.68 -2.88 4.02
C HIS A 63 -0.91 -1.48 3.48
N GLY A 64 -2.17 -1.05 3.42
CA GLY A 64 -2.54 0.26 2.89
C GLY A 64 -2.55 1.35 3.95
N VAL A 65 -1.98 2.51 3.64
CA VAL A 65 -1.83 3.61 4.57
C VAL A 65 -2.60 4.83 4.10
N GLY A 66 -3.62 5.23 4.86
CA GLY A 66 -4.25 6.54 4.73
C GLY A 66 -3.36 7.60 5.34
N MET A 67 -3.04 8.67 4.61
CA MET A 67 -2.04 9.64 5.07
C MET A 67 -2.56 10.55 6.20
N THR A 68 -3.83 10.94 6.18
CA THR A 68 -4.38 11.92 7.13
C THR A 68 -5.77 11.57 7.65
N GLN A 69 -6.71 11.25 6.75
CA GLN A 69 -8.12 11.08 7.11
C GLN A 69 -8.49 9.61 7.37
N PRO A 70 -9.07 9.28 8.55
CA PRO A 70 -9.40 7.90 8.92
C PRO A 70 -10.66 7.37 8.24
N GLY A 71 -11.55 8.24 7.74
CA GLY A 71 -12.88 7.84 7.26
C GLY A 71 -12.85 6.76 6.18
N LEU A 72 -11.96 6.87 5.19
CA LEU A 72 -11.80 5.84 4.16
C LEU A 72 -11.23 4.54 4.73
N VAL A 73 -10.20 4.65 5.57
CA VAL A 73 -9.57 3.49 6.22
C VAL A 73 -10.59 2.71 7.04
N ASN A 74 -11.43 3.40 7.81
CA ASN A 74 -12.49 2.77 8.60
C ASN A 74 -13.52 2.05 7.71
N LYS A 75 -13.93 2.66 6.59
CA LYS A 75 -14.83 2.01 5.61
C LYS A 75 -14.20 0.74 5.03
N LEU A 76 -12.92 0.79 4.67
CA LEU A 76 -12.20 -0.38 4.15
C LEU A 76 -12.06 -1.48 5.21
N ARG A 77 -11.73 -1.13 6.46
CA ARG A 77 -11.66 -2.09 7.59
C ARG A 77 -13.00 -2.77 7.83
N ALA A 78 -14.08 -2.01 7.82
CA ALA A 78 -15.43 -2.54 7.99
C ALA A 78 -15.85 -3.50 6.86
N GLN A 79 -15.10 -3.55 5.75
CA GLN A 79 -15.32 -4.46 4.63
C GLN A 79 -14.17 -5.47 4.43
N ASP A 80 -13.38 -5.78 5.46
CA ASP A 80 -12.23 -6.70 5.38
C ASP A 80 -11.17 -6.31 4.32
N GLY A 81 -11.05 -5.00 4.06
CA GLY A 81 -10.20 -4.42 3.02
C GLY A 81 -10.77 -4.53 1.60
N LEU A 82 -11.96 -5.10 1.44
CA LEU A 82 -12.62 -5.27 0.16
C LEU A 82 -13.30 -3.97 -0.30
N TYR A 83 -13.36 -3.78 -1.61
CA TYR A 83 -14.11 -2.73 -2.29
C TYR A 83 -14.44 -3.20 -3.70
N SER A 84 -15.33 -2.49 -4.41
CA SER A 84 -15.66 -2.79 -5.79
C SER A 84 -14.91 -1.88 -6.77
N VAL A 85 -14.53 -2.43 -7.91
CA VAL A 85 -13.95 -1.73 -9.05
C VAL A 85 -14.81 -2.00 -10.26
N ARG A 86 -15.22 -0.92 -10.94
CA ARG A 86 -15.94 -0.98 -12.21
C ARG A 86 -14.95 -0.75 -13.35
N VAL A 87 -14.75 -1.76 -14.18
CA VAL A 87 -13.91 -1.68 -15.37
C VAL A 87 -14.82 -1.49 -16.57
N ALA A 88 -14.77 -0.31 -17.20
CA ALA A 88 -15.55 0.00 -18.39
C ALA A 88 -14.63 0.01 -19.62
N GLY A 89 -15.02 -0.72 -20.67
CA GLY A 89 -14.32 -0.78 -21.94
C GLY A 89 -15.27 -0.65 -23.13
N ALA A 90 -14.75 -0.73 -24.35
CA ALA A 90 -15.53 -0.56 -25.57
C ALA A 90 -16.65 -1.60 -25.74
N THR A 91 -16.48 -2.79 -25.15
CA THR A 91 -17.41 -3.93 -25.29
C THR A 91 -18.36 -4.11 -24.11
N GLY A 92 -18.25 -3.27 -23.07
CA GLY A 92 -19.14 -3.36 -21.90
C GLY A 92 -18.49 -2.96 -20.58
N VAL A 93 -19.15 -3.37 -19.49
CA VAL A 93 -18.75 -3.07 -18.11
C VAL A 93 -18.61 -4.36 -17.33
N GLU A 94 -17.48 -4.51 -16.64
CA GLU A 94 -17.21 -5.60 -15.71
C GLU A 94 -17.03 -5.06 -14.29
N TRP A 95 -17.48 -5.84 -13.31
CA TRP A 95 -17.27 -5.55 -11.90
C TRP A 95 -16.29 -6.55 -11.30
N GLN A 96 -15.40 -6.03 -10.46
CA GLN A 96 -14.41 -6.84 -9.74
C GLN A 96 -14.38 -6.41 -8.27
N VAL A 97 -14.11 -7.35 -7.39
CA VAL A 97 -13.80 -7.14 -5.98
C VAL A 97 -12.36 -7.60 -5.77
N PRO A 98 -11.37 -6.68 -5.73
CA PRO A 98 -10.03 -7.01 -5.28
C PRO A 98 -10.01 -7.27 -3.77
N GLY A 99 -9.12 -8.16 -3.35
CA GLY A 99 -8.91 -8.54 -1.96
C GLY A 99 -7.48 -8.35 -1.44
N ALA A 100 -6.63 -7.67 -2.20
CA ALA A 100 -5.20 -7.55 -1.92
C ALA A 100 -4.88 -6.68 -0.70
N LEU A 101 -5.81 -5.81 -0.28
CA LEU A 101 -5.66 -4.97 0.89
C LEU A 101 -5.97 -5.77 2.17
N TRP A 102 -4.93 -6.25 2.86
CA TRP A 102 -5.07 -7.13 4.03
C TRP A 102 -4.98 -6.40 5.35
N GLN A 103 -4.23 -5.30 5.38
CA GLN A 103 -4.10 -4.46 6.55
C GLN A 103 -4.23 -2.99 6.15
N THR A 104 -4.65 -2.17 7.11
CA THR A 104 -4.70 -0.72 6.92
C THR A 104 -4.23 0.03 8.15
N SER A 105 -3.65 1.21 7.95
CA SER A 105 -3.31 2.15 9.02
C SER A 105 -3.53 3.59 8.58
N VAL A 106 -3.68 4.49 9.54
CA VAL A 106 -3.71 5.94 9.32
C VAL A 106 -2.40 6.53 9.82
N ALA A 107 -1.60 7.14 8.94
CA ALA A 107 -0.23 7.56 9.28
C ALA A 107 -0.17 8.58 10.44
N THR A 108 -1.17 9.46 10.55
CA THR A 108 -1.23 10.50 11.60
C THR A 108 -1.59 9.96 12.98
N THR A 109 -2.39 8.90 13.08
CA THR A 109 -2.88 8.37 14.36
C THR A 109 -2.30 7.00 14.72
N GLU A 110 -1.75 6.28 13.75
CA GLU A 110 -1.24 4.91 13.88
C GLU A 110 0.19 4.81 13.32
N ARG A 111 0.99 5.88 13.50
CA ARG A 111 2.35 5.99 12.95
C ARG A 111 3.20 4.75 13.23
N GLN A 112 3.20 4.25 14.45
CA GLN A 112 4.01 3.09 14.83
C GLN A 112 3.65 1.83 14.01
N ASN A 113 2.37 1.62 13.69
CA ASN A 113 1.93 0.51 12.86
C ASN A 113 2.51 0.63 11.44
N VAL A 114 2.58 1.85 10.90
CA VAL A 114 3.20 2.12 9.59
C VAL A 114 4.71 1.89 9.62
N LEU A 115 5.40 2.34 10.66
CA LEU A 115 6.84 2.13 10.83
C LEU A 115 7.17 0.62 10.94
N ASN A 116 6.38 -0.12 11.73
CA ASN A 116 6.51 -1.56 11.87
C ASN A 116 6.27 -2.28 10.53
N ALA A 117 5.28 -1.84 9.75
CA ALA A 117 5.00 -2.40 8.43
C ALA A 117 6.16 -2.16 7.45
N ILE A 118 6.75 -0.96 7.43
CA ILE A 118 7.95 -0.68 6.64
C ILE A 118 9.13 -1.58 7.08
N ALA A 119 9.31 -1.73 8.39
CA ALA A 119 10.42 -2.52 8.94
C ALA A 119 10.23 -4.05 8.81
N ALA A 120 9.01 -4.52 8.56
CA ALA A 120 8.69 -5.95 8.57
C ALA A 120 9.52 -6.75 7.53
N LYS A 121 10.04 -7.91 7.94
CA LYS A 121 10.83 -8.81 7.07
C LYS A 121 10.06 -9.24 5.80
N SER A 122 8.73 -9.34 5.88
CA SER A 122 7.88 -9.68 4.75
C SER A 122 7.79 -8.56 3.70
N THR A 123 7.94 -7.30 4.12
CA THR A 123 7.86 -6.14 3.23
C THR A 123 9.01 -6.15 2.24
N ARG A 124 8.65 -5.90 0.98
CA ARG A 124 9.55 -5.89 -0.18
C ARG A 124 9.47 -4.55 -0.89
N TRP A 125 8.25 -4.02 -1.00
CA TRP A 125 7.95 -2.81 -1.75
C TRP A 125 7.26 -1.78 -0.85
N ILE A 126 7.70 -0.54 -0.95
CA ILE A 126 6.92 0.62 -0.54
C ILE A 126 6.49 1.31 -1.82
N THR A 127 5.19 1.48 -2.00
CA THR A 127 4.60 2.19 -3.14
C THR A 127 3.86 3.43 -2.65
N LEU A 128 3.73 4.48 -3.45
CA LEU A 128 3.01 5.68 -3.03
C LEU A 128 2.24 6.40 -4.14
N THR A 129 1.06 6.92 -3.78
CA THR A 129 0.20 7.81 -4.59
C THR A 129 -0.30 8.96 -3.73
N VAL A 130 0.60 9.89 -3.39
CA VAL A 130 0.33 10.97 -2.43
C VAL A 130 0.04 12.31 -3.12
N THR A 131 0.02 12.33 -4.45
CA THR A 131 0.00 13.51 -5.31
C THR A 131 1.26 14.35 -5.19
N GLU A 132 1.44 15.32 -6.09
CA GLU A 132 2.57 16.25 -6.11
C GLU A 132 2.73 17.01 -4.78
N LYS A 133 1.60 17.38 -4.16
CA LYS A 133 1.60 18.09 -2.87
C LYS A 133 1.97 17.19 -1.69
N GLY A 134 1.98 15.87 -1.88
CA GLY A 134 2.32 14.89 -0.84
C GLY A 134 3.83 14.72 -0.61
N TYR A 135 4.67 15.21 -1.53
CA TYR A 135 6.14 15.17 -1.45
C TYR A 135 6.64 16.19 -0.42
N THR A 136 6.43 15.87 0.85
CA THR A 136 6.71 16.74 2.00
C THR A 136 7.82 16.15 2.88
N PRO A 137 8.51 16.98 3.67
CA PRO A 137 9.45 16.48 4.68
C PRO A 137 8.81 15.47 5.64
N ALA A 138 7.53 15.60 5.96
CA ALA A 138 6.81 14.64 6.81
C ALA A 138 6.69 13.24 6.18
N LEU A 139 6.47 13.17 4.87
CA LEU A 139 6.49 11.91 4.12
C LEU A 139 7.88 11.28 4.14
N ALA A 140 8.91 12.07 3.82
CA ALA A 140 10.28 11.60 3.85
C ALA A 140 10.69 11.11 5.24
N GLN A 141 10.35 11.86 6.29
CA GLN A 141 10.64 11.45 7.66
C GLN A 141 9.96 10.14 8.04
N LEU A 142 8.71 9.91 7.62
CA LEU A 142 8.03 8.63 7.82
C LEU A 142 8.78 7.45 7.16
N LEU A 143 9.25 7.64 5.93
CA LEU A 143 10.03 6.63 5.21
C LEU A 143 11.39 6.38 5.87
N ILE A 144 12.12 7.46 6.19
CA ILE A 144 13.42 7.41 6.87
C ILE A 144 13.28 6.68 8.21
N ASP A 145 12.27 7.01 9.02
CA ASP A 145 12.07 6.38 10.32
C ASP A 145 11.79 4.88 10.19
N GLY A 146 10.97 4.47 9.23
CA GLY A 146 10.67 3.05 8.99
C GLY A 146 11.91 2.29 8.49
N LEU A 147 12.65 2.89 7.57
CA LEU A 147 13.89 2.32 7.05
C LEU A 147 14.99 2.28 8.10
N ARG A 148 15.03 3.24 9.04
CA ARG A 148 15.95 3.23 10.17
C ARG A 148 15.72 2.01 11.06
N LEU A 149 14.45 1.70 11.38
CA LEU A 149 14.10 0.48 12.12
C LEU A 149 14.50 -0.78 11.36
N ARG A 150 14.29 -0.80 10.04
CA ARG A 150 14.66 -1.92 9.18
C ARG A 150 16.17 -2.15 9.13
N HIS A 151 16.94 -1.07 8.96
CA HIS A 151 18.39 -1.09 8.93
C HIS A 151 18.97 -1.53 10.28
N ALA A 152 18.42 -1.03 11.40
CA ALA A 152 18.80 -1.48 12.73
C ALA A 152 18.52 -2.98 12.98
N ALA A 153 17.52 -3.55 12.31
CA ALA A 153 17.24 -4.99 12.33
C ALA A 153 18.10 -5.81 11.34
N ALA A 154 19.10 -5.19 10.69
CA ALA A 154 19.98 -5.81 9.69
C ALA A 154 19.22 -6.51 8.54
N LEU A 155 18.08 -5.95 8.15
CA LEU A 155 17.28 -6.46 7.03
C LEU A 155 17.72 -5.80 5.70
N PRO A 156 17.56 -6.49 4.55
CA PRO A 156 17.95 -5.96 3.25
C PRO A 156 17.09 -4.76 2.82
N GLY A 157 17.56 -4.02 1.83
CA GLY A 157 16.85 -2.88 1.25
C GLY A 157 15.42 -3.18 0.78
N LEU A 158 14.67 -2.11 0.54
CA LEU A 158 13.33 -2.17 -0.04
C LEU A 158 13.30 -1.41 -1.36
N THR A 159 12.45 -1.84 -2.28
CA THR A 159 12.10 -1.03 -3.44
C THR A 159 11.14 0.07 -3.02
N LEU A 160 11.50 1.33 -3.24
CA LEU A 160 10.60 2.48 -3.09
C LEU A 160 10.14 2.93 -4.48
N ALA A 161 8.87 2.75 -4.79
CA ALA A 161 8.30 3.08 -6.09
C ALA A 161 7.22 4.16 -5.96
N SER A 162 7.55 5.36 -6.44
CA SER A 162 6.52 6.39 -6.66
C SER A 162 5.63 6.00 -7.83
N CYS A 163 4.31 6.09 -7.62
CA CYS A 163 3.29 5.91 -8.63
C CYS A 163 2.50 7.20 -8.91
N ASP A 164 3.00 8.35 -8.46
CA ASP A 164 2.43 9.65 -8.82
C ASP A 164 2.86 10.07 -10.22
N ASN A 165 2.01 10.87 -10.87
CA ASN A 165 2.25 11.42 -12.20
C ASN A 165 3.23 12.61 -12.15
N LEU A 166 4.48 12.31 -11.82
CA LEU A 166 5.59 13.27 -11.80
C LEU A 166 6.70 12.80 -12.72
N GLN A 167 7.25 13.71 -13.53
CA GLN A 167 8.46 13.41 -14.28
C GLN A 167 9.62 13.14 -13.30
N GLY A 168 10.30 12.01 -13.47
CA GLY A 168 11.39 11.61 -12.57
C GLY A 168 10.94 11.41 -11.13
N ASN A 169 9.72 10.90 -10.92
CA ASN A 169 9.12 10.73 -9.59
C ASN A 169 10.02 9.99 -8.57
N GLY A 170 10.76 8.96 -8.99
CA GLY A 170 11.75 8.27 -8.18
C GLY A 170 12.89 9.18 -7.73
N HIS A 171 13.52 9.91 -8.65
CA HIS A 171 14.59 10.87 -8.32
C HIS A 171 14.07 12.00 -7.41
N LYS A 172 12.84 12.47 -7.62
CA LYS A 172 12.22 13.48 -6.74
C LYS A 172 12.04 12.96 -5.32
N LEU A 173 11.58 11.71 -5.18
CA LEU A 173 11.44 11.07 -3.87
C LEU A 173 12.80 10.89 -3.19
N GLN A 174 13.80 10.38 -3.92
CA GLN A 174 15.16 10.19 -3.42
C GLN A 174 15.76 11.52 -2.96
N ALA A 175 15.69 12.56 -3.79
CA ALA A 175 16.20 13.89 -3.45
C ALA A 175 15.50 14.47 -2.21
N LEU A 176 14.19 14.27 -2.08
CA LEU A 176 13.43 14.70 -0.91
C LEU A 176 13.89 13.97 0.37
N MET A 177 14.14 12.65 0.29
CA MET A 177 14.66 11.89 1.43
C MET A 177 16.04 12.37 1.85
N HIS A 178 16.96 12.57 0.89
CA HIS A 178 18.29 13.12 1.15
C HIS A 178 18.23 14.52 1.75
N ALA A 179 17.35 15.40 1.26
CA ALA A 179 17.19 16.75 1.79
C ALA A 179 16.55 16.79 3.19
N THR A 180 15.82 15.74 3.58
CA THR A 180 15.18 15.63 4.90
C THR A 180 16.07 14.94 5.93
N ALA A 181 16.97 14.06 5.47
CA ALA A 181 17.86 13.29 6.33
C ALA A 181 18.76 14.20 7.18
N THR A 182 18.99 13.78 8.42
CA THR A 182 19.88 14.49 9.36
C THR A 182 21.26 13.85 9.37
N THR A 183 22.22 14.46 10.09
CA THR A 183 23.56 13.88 10.27
C THR A 183 23.53 12.48 10.91
N GLN A 184 22.51 12.18 11.73
CA GLN A 184 22.30 10.87 12.33
C GLN A 184 21.90 9.80 11.30
N ASP A 185 21.39 10.20 10.14
CA ASP A 185 20.92 9.30 9.09
C ASP A 185 22.00 9.00 8.04
N THR A 186 23.22 9.51 8.21
CA THR A 186 24.32 9.38 7.22
C THR A 186 24.56 7.92 6.81
N ALA A 187 24.67 7.01 7.80
CA ALA A 187 24.87 5.58 7.52
C ALA A 187 23.66 4.95 6.82
N LEU A 188 22.44 5.40 7.15
CA LEU A 188 21.22 4.92 6.50
C LEU A 188 21.16 5.37 5.04
N MET A 189 21.49 6.63 4.74
CA MET A 189 21.50 7.15 3.36
C MET A 189 22.54 6.42 2.51
N GLN A 190 23.75 6.20 3.04
CA GLN A 190 24.78 5.40 2.37
C GLN A 190 24.31 3.97 2.10
N TRP A 191 23.63 3.35 3.06
CA TRP A 191 23.05 2.02 2.88
C TRP A 191 21.98 2.00 1.78
N MET A 192 21.12 3.02 1.73
CA MET A 192 20.08 3.14 0.70
C MET A 192 20.65 3.34 -0.70
N ASP A 193 21.67 4.20 -0.84
CA ASP A 193 22.29 4.49 -2.15
C ASP A 193 23.13 3.32 -2.69
N ALA A 194 23.47 2.35 -1.83
CA ALA A 194 24.22 1.15 -2.18
C ALA A 194 23.34 -0.05 -2.60
N GLN A 195 22.01 0.08 -2.54
CA GLN A 195 21.05 -0.95 -3.00
C GLN A 195 20.70 -0.75 -4.47
#